data_AF-A0A1E7IJI5-F1
#
_entry.id   AF-A0A1E7IJI5-F1
#
_cell.length_a   1.000
_cell.length_b   1.000
_cell.length_c   1.000
_cell.angle_alpha   90.00
_cell.angle_beta   90.00
_cell.angle_gamma   90.00
#
_symmetry.space_group_name_H-M   'P 1'
#
loop_
_entity.id
_entity.type
_entity.pdbx_description
1 polymer ?
#
loop_
_entity_poly.entity_id
_entity_poly.type
_entity_poly.pdbx_seq_one_letter_code
_entity_poly.pdbx_strand_id
1 'polypeptide(L)'
;MSNIEIFQDITTEDVLLSLEADAEKYTGLYVDMNEAEGRKYVKAQASKITDMLKALDRARIDKSKAYKQLVESAAKSIRERLEKANEPYSLLIDEYKLERKKVLDAENARKQAIADAEQLELDHELALLMDLQWDSEKDKRAAEKAAEVERIAENARQELIREQQEQADYQASIDKSAKEESERLENLRVRDVEHRRAVNQVSVNDLESLGVTNEQAIAIVKALANNKLTHITINY
;
A
#
# COMPACT_ATOMS: atom_id res chain seq x y z
N MET A 1 74.12 26.61 -25.11
CA MET A 1 74.70 25.28 -25.32
C MET A 1 74.70 25.05 -26.82
N SER A 2 75.86 25.24 -27.44
CA SER A 2 75.98 25.12 -28.90
C SER A 2 75.70 23.68 -29.31
N ASN A 3 75.10 23.48 -30.50
CA ASN A 3 74.63 22.18 -31.02
C ASN A 3 75.69 21.05 -31.08
N ILE A 4 76.96 21.35 -30.77
CA ILE A 4 78.13 20.48 -30.92
C ILE A 4 78.63 19.93 -29.56
N GLU A 5 78.25 20.51 -28.41
CA GLU A 5 78.77 20.08 -27.09
C GLU A 5 78.45 18.62 -26.74
N ILE A 6 77.32 18.10 -27.24
CA ILE A 6 76.89 16.71 -26.97
C ILE A 6 77.66 15.70 -27.85
N PHE A 7 78.28 16.13 -28.96
CA PHE A 7 78.93 15.24 -29.95
C PHE A 7 80.39 15.60 -30.26
N GLN A 8 81.06 16.38 -29.40
CA GLN A 8 82.47 16.74 -29.59
C GLN A 8 83.40 15.53 -29.78
N ASP A 9 83.03 14.36 -29.24
CA ASP A 9 83.80 13.12 -29.40
C ASP A 9 83.76 12.53 -30.82
N ILE A 10 82.90 13.05 -31.70
CA ILE A 10 82.64 12.49 -33.05
C ILE A 10 83.08 13.46 -34.14
N THR A 11 82.75 14.75 -33.99
CA THR A 11 83.20 15.80 -34.91
C THR A 11 83.40 17.10 -34.15
N THR A 12 84.56 17.73 -34.35
CA THR A 12 84.81 19.11 -33.94
C THR A 12 84.34 20.07 -35.04
N GLU A 13 83.98 21.29 -34.65
CA GLU A 13 83.53 22.35 -35.56
C GLU A 13 84.55 22.62 -36.68
N ASP A 14 85.86 22.49 -36.37
CA ASP A 14 86.96 22.60 -37.33
C ASP A 14 86.92 21.54 -38.44
N VAL A 15 86.54 20.30 -38.12
CA VAL A 15 86.45 19.21 -39.11
C VAL A 15 85.25 19.43 -40.03
N LEU A 16 84.13 19.89 -39.49
CA LEU A 16 82.94 20.22 -40.29
C LEU A 16 83.21 21.39 -41.25
N LEU A 17 83.83 22.46 -40.77
CA LEU A 17 84.23 23.61 -41.60
C LEU A 17 85.21 23.21 -42.72
N SER A 18 86.15 22.31 -42.43
CA SER A 18 87.08 21.81 -43.46
C SER A 18 86.38 20.96 -44.54
N LEU A 19 85.38 20.17 -44.16
CA LEU A 19 84.59 19.35 -45.09
C LEU A 19 83.64 20.19 -45.94
N GLU A 20 83.06 21.24 -45.36
CA GLU A 20 82.22 22.21 -46.06
C GLU A 20 83.04 23.00 -47.09
N ALA A 21 84.23 23.50 -46.70
CA ALA A 21 85.13 24.20 -47.61
C ALA A 21 85.67 23.30 -48.74
N ASP A 22 85.89 22.01 -48.47
CA ASP A 22 86.27 21.05 -49.51
C ASP A 22 85.09 20.64 -50.40
N ALA A 23 83.87 20.59 -49.87
CA ALA A 23 82.65 20.33 -50.65
C ALA A 23 82.29 21.51 -51.57
N GLU A 24 82.48 22.76 -51.12
CA GLU A 24 82.24 23.97 -51.91
C GLU A 24 83.13 24.07 -53.17
N LYS A 25 84.35 23.52 -53.12
CA LYS A 25 85.25 23.45 -54.30
C LYS A 25 84.66 22.60 -55.44
N TYR A 26 83.73 21.69 -55.13
CA TYR A 26 83.05 20.83 -56.09
C TYR A 26 81.65 21.33 -56.47
N THR A 27 81.11 22.34 -55.78
CA THR A 27 79.91 23.06 -56.25
C THR A 27 80.30 24.04 -57.36
N GLY A 28 80.18 23.60 -58.60
CA GLY A 28 80.40 24.43 -59.80
C GLY A 28 81.67 24.12 -60.61
N LEU A 29 82.55 23.23 -60.13
CA LEU A 29 83.69 22.72 -60.90
C LEU A 29 83.42 21.28 -61.35
N TYR A 30 83.40 21.05 -62.67
CA TYR A 30 83.22 19.73 -63.26
C TYR A 30 84.50 18.90 -63.06
N VAL A 31 84.49 17.96 -62.12
CA VAL A 31 85.48 16.89 -62.09
C VAL A 31 85.09 15.90 -63.19
N ASP A 32 86.02 15.64 -64.12
CA ASP A 32 85.77 14.67 -65.18
C ASP A 32 85.67 13.25 -64.58
N MET A 33 84.44 12.77 -64.46
CA MET A 33 84.11 11.45 -63.95
C MET A 33 84.56 10.32 -64.89
N ASN A 34 85.24 10.59 -66.01
CA ASN A 34 85.88 9.55 -66.83
C ASN A 34 87.31 9.20 -66.38
N GLU A 35 87.97 10.05 -65.58
CA GLU A 35 89.29 9.78 -64.99
C GLU A 35 89.16 8.89 -63.75
N ALA A 36 89.92 7.78 -63.67
CA ALA A 36 89.75 6.78 -62.61
C ALA A 36 90.12 7.29 -61.21
N GLU A 37 91.17 8.11 -61.10
CA GLU A 37 91.67 8.64 -59.83
C GLU A 37 90.73 9.69 -59.23
N GLY A 38 90.14 10.57 -60.06
CA GLY A 38 89.17 11.58 -59.62
C GLY A 38 87.90 10.95 -59.04
N ARG A 39 87.34 9.92 -59.71
CA ARG A 39 86.19 9.15 -59.20
C ARG A 39 86.48 8.48 -57.85
N LYS A 40 87.68 7.93 -57.68
CA LYS A 40 88.08 7.23 -56.45
C LYS A 40 88.17 8.19 -55.26
N TYR A 41 88.72 9.38 -55.47
CA TYR A 41 88.83 10.41 -54.44
C TYR A 41 87.45 10.92 -53.98
N VAL A 42 86.58 11.29 -54.91
CA VAL A 42 85.21 11.75 -54.60
C VAL A 42 84.42 10.67 -53.87
N LYS A 43 84.52 9.41 -54.32
CA LYS A 43 83.86 8.27 -53.66
C LYS A 43 84.40 8.02 -52.24
N ALA A 44 85.72 8.14 -52.04
CA ALA A 44 86.31 8.00 -50.71
C ALA A 44 85.85 9.10 -49.76
N GLN A 45 85.76 10.35 -50.23
CA GLN A 45 85.30 11.47 -49.42
C GLN A 45 83.80 11.37 -49.09
N ALA A 46 82.97 10.96 -50.05
CA ALA A 46 81.56 10.70 -49.82
C ALA A 46 81.33 9.54 -48.82
N SER A 47 82.15 8.48 -48.89
CA SER A 47 82.09 7.38 -47.92
C SER A 47 82.44 7.85 -46.51
N LYS A 48 83.50 8.65 -46.35
CA LYS A 48 83.87 9.22 -45.04
C LYS A 48 82.73 10.05 -44.43
N ILE A 49 82.08 10.90 -45.23
CA ILE A 49 80.92 11.69 -44.78
C ILE A 49 79.77 10.77 -44.36
N THR A 50 79.47 9.74 -45.15
CA THR A 50 78.42 8.76 -44.85
C THR A 50 78.71 8.00 -43.54
N ASP A 51 79.95 7.62 -43.31
CA ASP A 51 80.37 6.90 -42.10
C ASP A 51 80.33 7.82 -40.86
N MET A 52 80.69 9.10 -41.00
CA MET A 52 80.54 10.11 -39.95
C MET A 52 79.05 10.35 -39.60
N LEU A 53 78.16 10.41 -40.59
CA LEU A 53 76.71 10.52 -40.36
C LEU A 53 76.17 9.31 -39.58
N LYS A 54 76.58 8.08 -39.95
CA LYS A 54 76.17 6.87 -39.22
C LYS A 54 76.69 6.87 -37.78
N ALA A 55 77.93 7.30 -37.55
CA ALA A 55 78.52 7.41 -36.22
C ALA A 55 77.78 8.45 -35.36
N LEU A 56 77.42 9.60 -35.95
CA LEU A 56 76.61 10.63 -35.31
C LEU A 56 75.22 10.10 -34.92
N ASP A 57 74.53 9.42 -35.83
CA ASP A 57 73.22 8.83 -35.56
C ASP A 57 73.27 7.77 -34.46
N ARG A 58 74.30 6.92 -34.46
CA ARG A 58 74.51 5.91 -33.42
C ARG A 58 74.71 6.56 -32.05
N ALA A 59 75.60 7.55 -31.97
CA ALA A 59 75.87 8.24 -30.72
C ALA A 59 74.68 9.06 -30.23
N ARG A 60 73.87 9.63 -31.13
CA ARG A 60 72.63 10.31 -30.75
C ARG A 60 71.70 9.35 -30.00
N ILE A 61 71.55 8.12 -30.50
CA ILE A 61 70.73 7.09 -29.87
C ILE A 61 71.33 6.68 -28.52
N ASP A 62 72.63 6.39 -28.47
CA ASP A 62 73.30 5.89 -27.26
C ASP A 62 73.34 6.95 -26.14
N LYS A 63 73.70 8.20 -26.45
CA LYS A 63 73.72 9.31 -25.48
C LYS A 63 72.31 9.67 -25.01
N SER A 64 71.30 9.64 -25.89
CA SER A 64 69.90 9.86 -25.51
C SER A 64 69.39 8.78 -24.54
N LYS A 65 69.71 7.51 -24.82
CA LYS A 65 69.35 6.39 -23.94
C LYS A 65 70.03 6.48 -22.58
N ALA A 66 71.33 6.81 -22.55
CA ALA A 66 72.08 6.99 -21.32
C ALA A 66 71.53 8.17 -20.48
N TYR A 67 71.24 9.31 -21.12
CA TYR A 67 70.65 10.46 -20.45
C TYR A 67 69.27 10.13 -19.87
N LYS A 68 68.42 9.42 -20.63
CA LYS A 68 67.11 8.95 -20.14
C LYS A 68 67.26 8.06 -18.91
N GLN A 69 68.20 7.11 -18.92
CA GLN A 69 68.45 6.23 -17.78
C GLN A 69 68.94 7.01 -16.54
N LEU A 70 69.82 7.99 -16.72
CA LEU A 70 70.29 8.85 -15.64
C LEU A 70 69.12 9.65 -15.03
N VAL A 71 68.28 10.26 -15.87
CA VAL A 71 67.10 11.02 -15.42
C VAL A 71 66.12 10.13 -14.63
N GLU A 72 65.79 8.95 -15.13
CA GLU A 72 64.88 8.02 -14.44
C GLU A 72 65.47 7.52 -13.11
N SER A 73 66.77 7.22 -13.07
CA SER A 73 67.44 6.80 -11.83
C SER A 73 67.50 7.91 -10.78
N ALA A 74 67.72 9.16 -11.21
CA ALA A 74 67.69 10.34 -10.35
C ALA A 74 66.26 10.61 -9.85
N ALA A 75 65.27 10.55 -10.73
CA ALA A 75 63.86 10.73 -10.38
C ALA A 75 63.39 9.67 -9.38
N LYS A 76 63.77 8.40 -9.56
CA LYS A 76 63.49 7.33 -8.61
C LYS A 76 64.12 7.60 -7.24
N SER A 77 65.38 7.99 -7.22
CA SER A 77 66.11 8.30 -5.97
C SER A 77 65.49 9.50 -5.24
N ILE A 78 65.04 10.52 -5.98
CA ILE A 78 64.34 11.68 -5.41
C ILE A 78 62.97 11.28 -4.87
N ARG A 79 62.21 10.46 -5.61
CA ARG A 79 60.90 9.96 -5.18
C ARG A 79 61.01 9.18 -3.88
N GLU A 80 61.94 8.23 -3.79
CA GLU A 80 62.16 7.45 -2.57
C GLU A 80 62.52 8.34 -1.36
N ARG A 81 63.29 9.42 -1.57
CA ARG A 81 63.60 10.39 -0.50
C ARG A 81 62.37 11.20 -0.09
N LEU A 82 61.56 11.63 -1.05
CA LEU A 82 60.34 12.38 -0.77
C LEU A 82 59.28 11.51 -0.07
N GLU A 83 59.14 10.24 -0.47
CA GLU A 83 58.25 9.28 0.19
C GLU A 83 58.68 9.04 1.64
N LYS A 84 59.97 8.82 1.89
CA LYS A 84 60.50 8.71 3.27
C LYS A 84 60.32 9.98 4.09
N ALA A 85 60.46 11.15 3.46
CA ALA A 85 60.21 12.42 4.14
C ALA A 85 58.72 12.64 4.44
N ASN A 86 57.82 12.06 3.64
CA ASN A 86 56.38 12.17 3.82
C ASN A 86 55.79 11.15 4.79
N GLU A 87 56.43 10.00 4.98
CA GLU A 87 56.04 8.95 5.92
C GLU A 87 55.64 9.45 7.33
N PRO A 88 56.42 10.31 8.03
CA PRO A 88 56.03 10.82 9.34
C PRO A 88 54.77 11.70 9.30
N TYR A 89 54.59 12.49 8.23
CA TYR A 89 53.38 13.31 8.08
C TYR A 89 52.15 12.45 7.79
N SER A 90 52.30 11.40 6.98
CA SER A 90 51.24 10.42 6.73
C SER A 90 50.81 9.70 8.00
N LEU A 91 51.77 9.25 8.83
CA LEU A 91 51.49 8.60 10.10
C LEU A 91 50.71 9.53 11.05
N LEU A 92 51.13 10.79 11.20
CA LEU A 92 50.41 11.77 12.04
C LEU A 92 48.99 12.04 11.56
N ILE A 93 48.79 12.12 10.24
CA ILE A 93 47.45 12.31 9.66
C ILE A 93 46.57 11.09 9.94
N ASP A 94 47.12 9.88 9.83
CA ASP A 94 46.37 8.65 10.04
C ASP A 94 46.05 8.40 11.53
N GLU A 95 46.96 8.75 12.44
CA GLU A 95 46.71 8.80 13.88
C GLU A 95 45.57 9.78 14.21
N TYR A 96 45.63 11.02 13.70
CA TYR A 96 44.57 12.01 13.91
C TYR A 96 43.22 11.55 13.35
N LYS A 97 43.19 10.92 12.16
CA LYS A 97 41.96 10.33 11.61
C LYS A 97 41.38 9.27 12.53
N LEU A 98 42.23 8.43 13.14
CA LEU A 98 41.81 7.37 14.04
C LEU A 98 41.26 7.94 15.35
N GLU A 99 41.90 8.96 15.92
CA GLU A 99 41.38 9.69 17.09
C GLU A 99 40.06 10.38 16.78
N ARG A 100 39.99 11.10 15.65
CA ARG A 100 38.78 11.79 15.23
C ARG A 100 37.61 10.83 15.00
N LYS A 101 37.89 9.65 14.46
CA LYS A 101 36.90 8.60 14.30
C LYS A 101 36.35 8.14 15.65
N LYS A 102 37.21 7.89 16.65
CA LYS A 102 36.76 7.51 18.00
C LYS A 102 35.85 8.57 18.63
N VAL A 103 36.19 9.85 18.46
CA VAL A 103 35.36 10.97 18.96
C VAL A 103 34.01 11.00 18.25
N LEU A 104 34.00 10.87 16.93
CA LEU A 104 32.77 10.89 16.14
C LEU A 104 31.87 9.69 16.44
N ASP A 105 32.46 8.50 16.57
CA ASP A 105 31.73 7.28 16.91
C ASP A 105 31.11 7.40 18.32
N ALA A 106 31.83 7.98 19.29
CA ALA A 106 31.30 8.23 20.63
C ALA A 106 30.18 9.30 20.64
N GLU A 107 30.32 10.36 19.85
CA GLU A 107 29.28 11.39 19.71
C GLU A 107 28.02 10.83 19.05
N ASN A 108 28.17 10.04 17.98
CA ASN A 108 27.07 9.38 17.30
C ASN A 108 26.38 8.36 18.21
N ALA A 109 27.14 7.57 18.99
CA ALA A 109 26.57 6.65 19.96
C ALA A 109 25.74 7.39 21.03
N ARG A 110 26.19 8.56 21.50
CA ARG A 110 25.41 9.40 22.43
C ARG A 110 24.14 9.93 21.79
N LYS A 111 24.21 10.45 20.57
CA LYS A 111 23.03 10.94 19.83
C LYS A 111 22.03 9.81 19.59
N GLN A 112 22.51 8.64 19.20
CA GLN A 112 21.66 7.47 18.99
C GLN A 112 21.01 7.04 20.29
N ALA A 113 21.74 6.97 21.40
CA ALA A 113 21.16 6.62 22.70
C ALA A 113 20.08 7.61 23.17
N ILE A 114 20.23 8.91 22.88
CA ILE A 114 19.20 9.91 23.16
C ILE A 114 17.97 9.68 22.27
N ALA A 115 18.17 9.52 20.96
CA ALA A 115 17.08 9.27 20.02
C ALA A 115 16.33 7.98 20.32
N ASP A 116 17.05 6.91 20.68
CA ASP A 116 16.47 5.62 21.07
C ASP A 116 15.66 5.76 22.39
N ALA A 117 16.13 6.58 23.34
CA ALA A 117 15.38 6.85 24.57
C ALA A 117 14.10 7.67 24.30
N GLU A 118 14.18 8.71 23.47
CA GLU A 118 13.02 9.49 23.04
C GLU A 118 11.99 8.63 22.29
N GLN A 119 12.45 7.75 21.39
CA GLN A 119 11.57 6.80 20.70
C GLN A 119 10.94 5.80 21.67
N LEU A 120 11.68 5.29 22.64
CA LEU A 120 11.15 4.37 23.64
C LEU A 120 10.03 5.02 24.48
N GLU A 121 10.20 6.29 24.86
CA GLU A 121 9.16 7.04 25.58
C GLU A 121 7.91 7.23 24.71
N LEU A 122 8.08 7.64 23.43
CA LEU A 122 6.98 7.81 22.49
C LEU A 122 6.23 6.49 22.23
N ASP A 123 6.97 5.40 22.02
CA ASP A 123 6.40 4.07 21.81
C ASP A 123 5.66 3.58 23.06
N HIS A 124 6.18 3.88 24.26
CA HIS A 124 5.50 3.55 25.51
C HIS A 124 4.20 4.33 25.69
N GLU A 125 4.22 5.65 25.44
CA GLU A 125 3.01 6.48 25.49
C GLU A 125 1.96 6.03 24.47
N LEU A 126 2.40 5.69 23.25
CA LEU A 126 1.52 5.17 22.21
C LEU A 126 0.89 3.84 22.62
N ALA A 127 1.67 2.92 23.20
CA ALA A 127 1.17 1.64 23.69
C ALA A 127 0.09 1.84 24.77
N LEU A 128 0.32 2.73 25.74
CA LEU A 128 -0.67 3.06 26.77
C LEU A 128 -1.96 3.64 26.18
N LEU A 129 -1.84 4.50 25.16
CA LEU A 129 -3.01 5.07 24.48
C LEU A 129 -3.80 4.00 23.71
N MET A 130 -3.10 3.09 23.03
CA MET A 130 -3.72 1.98 22.31
C MET A 130 -4.46 1.03 23.27
N ASP A 131 -3.86 0.71 24.41
CA ASP A 131 -4.49 -0.11 25.45
C ASP A 131 -5.76 0.57 26.00
N LEU A 132 -5.68 1.87 26.31
CA LEU A 132 -6.83 2.65 26.76
C LEU A 132 -7.96 2.66 25.72
N GLN A 133 -7.62 2.83 24.44
CA GLN A 133 -8.59 2.80 23.36
C GLN A 133 -9.24 1.41 23.24
N TRP A 134 -8.44 0.35 23.31
CA TRP A 134 -8.92 -1.02 23.23
C TRP A 134 -9.91 -1.34 24.35
N ASP A 135 -9.60 -0.95 25.59
CA ASP A 135 -10.49 -1.15 26.73
C ASP A 135 -11.79 -0.35 26.58
N SER A 136 -11.71 0.92 26.16
CA SER A 136 -12.90 1.73 25.85
C SER A 136 -13.76 1.09 24.74
N GLU A 137 -13.15 0.58 23.67
CA GLU A 137 -13.87 -0.10 22.60
C GLU A 137 -14.48 -1.43 23.05
N LYS A 138 -13.82 -2.15 23.96
CA LYS A 138 -14.35 -3.37 24.56
C LYS A 138 -15.57 -3.08 25.41
N ASP A 139 -15.52 -2.02 26.23
CA ASP A 139 -16.64 -1.58 27.05
C ASP A 139 -17.81 -1.11 26.20
N LYS A 140 -17.56 -0.32 25.14
CA LYS A 140 -18.59 0.07 24.17
C LYS A 140 -19.23 -1.14 23.50
N ARG A 141 -18.44 -2.10 23.04
CA ARG A 141 -18.95 -3.36 22.45
C ARG A 141 -19.77 -4.17 23.45
N ALA A 142 -19.40 -4.19 24.73
CA ALA A 142 -20.16 -4.87 25.76
C ALA A 142 -21.51 -4.15 26.02
N ALA A 143 -21.49 -2.82 26.10
CA ALA A 143 -22.68 -2.00 26.28
C ALA A 143 -23.65 -2.11 25.09
N GLU A 144 -23.15 -2.07 23.86
CA GLU A 144 -23.95 -2.27 22.64
C GLU A 144 -24.61 -3.65 22.63
N LYS A 145 -23.85 -4.71 22.97
CA LYS A 145 -24.42 -6.07 23.09
C LYS A 145 -25.49 -6.15 24.16
N ALA A 146 -25.28 -5.54 25.32
CA ALA A 146 -26.28 -5.53 26.39
C ALA A 146 -27.55 -4.79 25.97
N ALA A 147 -27.42 -3.63 25.32
CA ALA A 147 -28.54 -2.85 24.80
C ALA A 147 -29.31 -3.61 23.72
N GLU A 148 -28.63 -4.35 22.84
CA GLU A 148 -29.30 -5.17 21.82
C GLU A 148 -30.08 -6.32 22.45
N VAL A 149 -29.50 -7.01 23.45
CA VAL A 149 -30.20 -8.06 24.20
C VAL A 149 -31.44 -7.50 24.91
N GLU A 150 -31.34 -6.31 25.50
CA GLU A 150 -32.47 -5.64 26.15
C GLU A 150 -33.56 -5.27 25.14
N ARG A 151 -33.19 -4.74 23.96
CA ARG A 151 -34.14 -4.45 22.88
C ARG A 151 -34.87 -5.70 22.39
N ILE A 152 -34.16 -6.80 22.21
CA ILE A 152 -34.76 -8.08 21.81
C ILE A 152 -35.71 -8.57 22.90
N ALA A 153 -35.31 -8.50 24.17
CA ALA A 153 -36.16 -8.90 25.29
C ALA A 153 -37.42 -8.03 25.41
N GLU A 154 -37.31 -6.72 25.21
CA GLU A 154 -38.45 -5.80 25.22
C GLU A 154 -39.40 -6.05 24.06
N ASN A 155 -38.87 -6.23 22.84
CA ASN A 155 -39.69 -6.61 21.69
C ASN A 155 -40.44 -7.93 21.93
N ALA A 156 -39.76 -8.95 22.46
CA ALA A 156 -40.39 -10.23 22.79
C ALA A 156 -41.49 -10.09 23.87
N ARG A 157 -41.30 -9.22 24.87
CA ARG A 157 -42.34 -8.91 25.87
C ARG A 157 -43.53 -8.22 25.23
N GLN A 158 -43.30 -7.25 24.35
CA GLN A 158 -44.38 -6.54 23.66
C GLN A 158 -45.16 -7.46 22.72
N GLU A 159 -44.47 -8.35 22.00
CA GLU A 159 -45.11 -9.37 21.16
C GLU A 159 -45.97 -10.32 22.00
N LEU A 160 -45.45 -10.82 23.13
CA LEU A 160 -46.23 -11.66 24.04
C LEU A 160 -47.49 -10.96 24.58
N ILE A 161 -47.38 -9.66 24.93
CA ILE A 161 -48.53 -8.87 25.39
C ILE A 161 -49.55 -8.71 24.27
N ARG A 162 -49.11 -8.45 23.02
CA ARG A 162 -50.01 -8.37 21.86
C ARG A 162 -50.71 -9.68 21.59
N GLU A 163 -49.99 -10.80 21.61
CA GLU A 163 -50.58 -12.13 21.43
C GLU A 163 -51.62 -12.44 22.51
N GLN A 164 -51.34 -12.09 23.77
CA GLN A 164 -52.30 -12.26 24.86
C GLN A 164 -53.55 -11.38 24.68
N GLN A 165 -53.38 -10.14 24.23
CA GLN A 165 -54.50 -9.24 23.93
C GLN A 165 -55.34 -9.76 22.77
N GLU A 166 -54.72 -10.19 21.68
CA GLU A 166 -55.42 -10.77 20.52
C GLU A 166 -56.19 -12.04 20.91
N GLN A 167 -55.60 -12.91 21.73
CA GLN A 167 -56.29 -14.09 22.24
C GLN A 167 -57.46 -13.73 23.15
N ALA A 168 -57.30 -12.74 24.04
CA ALA A 168 -58.37 -12.27 24.91
C ALA A 168 -59.52 -11.62 24.11
N ASP A 169 -59.21 -10.80 23.12
CA ASP A 169 -60.19 -10.17 22.24
C ASP A 169 -60.91 -11.21 21.38
N TYR A 170 -60.19 -12.21 20.87
CA TYR A 170 -60.79 -13.33 20.15
C TYR A 170 -61.76 -14.11 21.04
N GLN A 171 -61.35 -14.48 22.25
CA GLN A 171 -62.23 -15.15 23.22
C GLN A 171 -63.45 -14.30 23.58
N ALA A 172 -63.26 -13.00 23.84
CA ALA A 172 -64.35 -12.09 24.12
C ALA A 172 -65.32 -11.95 22.94
N SER A 173 -64.84 -12.03 21.69
CA SER A 173 -65.69 -12.03 20.50
C SER A 173 -66.53 -13.30 20.39
N ILE A 174 -65.94 -14.46 20.66
CA ILE A 174 -66.64 -15.76 20.68
C ILE A 174 -67.70 -15.76 21.78
N ASP A 175 -67.36 -15.28 22.97
CA ASP A 175 -68.29 -15.19 24.10
C ASP A 175 -69.45 -14.23 23.81
N LYS A 176 -69.19 -13.11 23.13
CA LYS A 176 -70.24 -12.18 22.67
C LYS A 176 -71.14 -12.83 21.63
N SER A 177 -70.59 -13.46 20.60
CA SER A 177 -71.37 -14.15 19.58
C SER A 177 -72.21 -15.29 20.18
N ALA A 178 -71.66 -16.04 21.14
CA ALA A 178 -72.40 -17.08 21.85
C ALA A 178 -73.55 -16.51 22.68
N LYS A 179 -73.35 -15.36 23.35
CA LYS A 179 -74.41 -14.65 24.06
C LYS A 179 -75.47 -14.12 23.12
N GLU A 180 -75.09 -13.44 22.04
CA GLU A 180 -76.02 -12.92 21.03
C GLU A 180 -76.83 -14.03 20.36
N GLU A 181 -76.22 -15.18 20.09
CA GLU A 181 -76.91 -16.34 19.54
C GLU A 181 -77.89 -16.94 20.56
N SER A 182 -77.50 -17.02 21.83
CA SER A 182 -78.41 -17.45 22.91
C SER A 182 -79.60 -16.50 23.09
N GLU A 183 -79.37 -15.19 23.03
CA GLU A 183 -80.41 -14.16 23.12
C GLU A 183 -81.32 -14.18 21.89
N ARG A 184 -80.75 -14.41 20.69
CA ARG A 184 -81.52 -14.54 19.45
C ARG A 184 -82.43 -15.78 19.50
N LEU A 185 -81.93 -16.91 19.98
CA LEU A 185 -82.72 -18.12 20.16
C LEU A 185 -83.85 -17.88 21.17
N GLU A 186 -83.58 -17.22 22.29
CA GLU A 186 -84.61 -16.92 23.29
C GLU A 186 -85.65 -15.93 22.75
N ASN A 187 -85.23 -14.89 22.03
CA ASN A 187 -86.13 -13.95 21.37
C ASN A 187 -87.00 -14.63 20.30
N LEU A 188 -86.47 -15.58 19.54
CA LEU A 188 -87.25 -16.38 18.59
C LEU A 188 -88.30 -17.24 19.31
N ARG A 189 -87.97 -17.82 20.47
CA ARG A 189 -88.93 -18.56 21.29
C ARG A 189 -90.04 -17.66 21.82
N VAL A 190 -89.70 -16.49 22.36
CA VAL A 190 -90.68 -15.52 22.85
C VAL A 190 -91.59 -15.06 21.71
N ARG A 191 -91.03 -14.73 20.55
CA ARG A 191 -91.81 -14.32 19.37
C ARG A 191 -92.72 -15.42 18.82
N ASP A 192 -92.28 -16.68 18.80
CA ASP A 192 -93.13 -17.82 18.41
C ASP A 192 -94.29 -17.99 19.40
N VAL A 193 -94.03 -17.88 20.70
CA VAL A 193 -95.07 -17.93 21.75
C VAL A 193 -96.08 -16.78 21.59
N GLU A 194 -95.61 -15.56 21.33
CA GLU A 194 -96.46 -14.39 21.10
C GLU A 194 -97.27 -14.50 19.80
N HIS A 195 -96.65 -14.97 18.71
CA HIS A 195 -97.32 -15.19 17.43
C HIS A 195 -98.46 -16.20 17.58
N ARG A 196 -98.18 -17.33 18.24
CA ARG A 196 -99.20 -18.34 18.55
C ARG A 196 -100.33 -17.78 19.39
N ARG A 197 -100.04 -16.93 20.39
CA ARG A 197 -101.08 -16.25 21.19
C ARG A 197 -101.93 -15.31 20.33
N ALA A 198 -101.32 -14.50 19.47
CA ALA A 198 -102.04 -13.56 18.61
C ALA A 198 -102.95 -14.29 17.61
N VAL A 199 -102.44 -15.32 16.92
CA VAL A 199 -103.23 -16.15 15.98
C VAL A 199 -104.40 -16.83 16.70
N ASN A 200 -104.16 -17.36 17.90
CA ASN A 200 -105.23 -17.95 18.70
C ASN A 200 -106.28 -16.92 19.13
N GLN A 201 -105.88 -15.69 19.47
CA GLN A 201 -106.81 -14.62 19.84
C GLN A 201 -107.65 -14.16 18.65
N VAL A 202 -107.05 -14.01 17.46
CA VAL A 202 -107.78 -13.70 16.23
C VAL A 202 -108.77 -14.82 15.90
N SER A 203 -108.35 -16.08 16.03
CA SER A 203 -109.24 -17.23 15.81
C SER A 203 -110.43 -17.25 16.77
N VAL A 204 -110.24 -16.85 18.04
CA VAL A 204 -111.34 -16.69 19.00
C VAL A 204 -112.29 -15.57 18.58
N ASN A 205 -111.76 -14.40 18.19
CA ASN A 205 -112.57 -13.26 17.75
C ASN A 205 -113.37 -13.57 16.46
N ASP A 206 -112.79 -14.30 15.52
CA ASP A 206 -113.46 -14.73 14.28
C ASP A 206 -114.62 -15.69 14.60
N LEU A 207 -114.44 -16.60 15.55
CA LEU A 207 -115.50 -17.51 16.02
C LEU A 207 -116.63 -16.77 16.77
N GLU A 208 -116.30 -15.72 17.52
CA GLU A 208 -117.30 -14.85 18.14
C GLU A 208 -118.10 -14.08 17.08
N SER A 209 -117.46 -13.60 16.02
CA SER A 209 -118.13 -12.92 14.90
C SER A 209 -119.10 -13.83 14.14
N LEU A 210 -118.85 -15.14 14.16
CA LEU A 210 -119.71 -16.19 13.59
C LEU A 210 -120.86 -16.63 14.52
N GLY A 211 -121.00 -16.00 15.70
CA GLY A 211 -122.13 -16.21 16.62
C GLY A 211 -121.92 -17.27 17.70
N VAL A 212 -120.67 -17.70 17.96
CA VAL A 212 -120.33 -18.63 19.04
C VAL A 212 -120.09 -17.86 20.34
N THR A 213 -120.56 -18.37 21.47
CA THR A 213 -120.30 -17.76 22.78
C THR A 213 -118.82 -17.83 23.15
N ASN A 214 -118.29 -16.80 23.82
CA ASN A 214 -116.87 -16.66 24.18
C ASN A 214 -116.28 -17.93 24.86
N GLU A 215 -117.04 -18.55 25.78
CA GLU A 215 -116.64 -19.78 26.48
C GLU A 215 -116.48 -20.98 25.52
N GLN A 216 -117.35 -21.10 24.52
CA GLN A 216 -117.30 -22.17 23.52
C GLN A 216 -116.19 -21.92 22.49
N ALA A 217 -115.97 -20.67 22.07
CA ALA A 217 -114.89 -20.29 21.15
C ALA A 217 -113.51 -20.60 21.75
N ILE A 218 -113.28 -20.29 23.04
CA ILE A 218 -112.04 -20.63 23.76
C ILE A 218 -111.84 -22.16 23.83
N ALA A 219 -112.90 -22.94 24.09
CA ALA A 219 -112.80 -24.40 24.18
C ALA A 219 -112.43 -25.03 22.82
N ILE A 220 -112.97 -24.51 21.72
CA ILE A 220 -112.69 -24.98 20.35
C ILE A 220 -111.25 -24.64 19.95
N VAL A 221 -110.79 -23.40 20.17
CA VAL A 221 -109.40 -22.99 19.83
C VAL A 221 -108.38 -23.76 20.67
N LYS A 222 -108.66 -24.05 21.96
CA LYS A 222 -107.80 -24.92 22.79
C LYS A 222 -107.78 -26.38 22.31
N ALA A 223 -108.89 -26.90 21.77
CA ALA A 223 -108.93 -28.25 21.21
C ALA A 223 -108.13 -28.33 19.89
N LEU A 224 -108.23 -27.29 19.05
CA LEU A 224 -107.44 -27.14 17.82
C LEU A 224 -105.94 -26.98 18.08
N ALA A 225 -105.54 -26.10 19.00
CA ALA A 225 -104.14 -25.87 19.34
C ALA A 225 -103.43 -27.11 19.94
N ASN A 226 -104.21 -28.02 20.56
CA ASN A 226 -103.70 -29.29 21.09
C ASN A 226 -103.88 -30.48 20.11
N ASN A 227 -104.16 -30.21 18.83
CA ASN A 227 -104.38 -31.23 17.78
C ASN A 227 -105.42 -32.31 18.14
N LYS A 228 -106.46 -31.95 18.91
CA LYS A 228 -107.54 -32.89 19.29
C LYS A 228 -108.62 -33.06 18.21
N LEU A 229 -108.55 -32.29 17.12
CA LEU A 229 -109.41 -32.42 15.95
C LEU A 229 -108.61 -32.97 14.77
N THR A 230 -109.11 -34.03 14.15
CA THR A 230 -108.35 -34.90 13.24
C THR A 230 -108.10 -34.33 11.84
N HIS A 231 -108.88 -33.32 11.41
CA HIS A 231 -108.84 -32.81 10.03
C HIS A 231 -108.76 -31.27 9.94
N ILE A 232 -108.52 -30.58 11.05
CA ILE A 232 -108.44 -29.11 11.08
C ILE A 232 -107.25 -28.72 11.98
N THR A 233 -106.37 -27.86 11.45
CA THR A 233 -105.17 -27.37 12.15
C THR A 233 -105.10 -25.85 12.06
N ILE A 234 -104.62 -25.20 13.12
CA ILE A 234 -104.31 -23.76 13.10
C ILE A 234 -102.94 -23.60 12.42
N ASN A 235 -102.87 -22.70 11.44
CA ASN A 235 -101.61 -22.33 10.81
C ASN A 235 -100.99 -21.16 11.58
N TYR A 236 -99.76 -21.34 12.05
CA TYR A 236 -99.01 -20.38 12.86
C TYR A 236 -97.81 -19.85 12.10
#